data_AF-A0A0B1SAS7-F1
#
_entry.id   AF-A0A0B1SAS7-F1
#
_cell.length_a   1.000
_cell.length_b   1.000
_cell.length_c   1.000
_cell.angle_alpha   90.00
_cell.angle_beta   90.00
_cell.angle_gamma   90.00
#
_symmetry.space_group_name_H-M   'P 1'
#
loop_
_entity.id
_entity.type
_entity.pdbx_description
1 polymer ?
#
loop_
_entity_poly.entity_id
_entity_poly.type
_entity_poly.pdbx_seq_one_letter_code
_entity_poly.pdbx_strand_id
1 'polypeptide(L)'
;MFYRYYAGFADKNHGKTIPINGDYFTYTRHEPVGVCGQIIPWNFPILMQAWKLGPALSMGNTVVMKPAEQTPLSALHVASLIKEAGFPPGVVNIIPGYGPTAGAAISGHMGVDKVAFTGSTEIGKLVMTAAAQSNVKKVTLELGGKSPNIIFGDADCEFWNLAVYFSCLSCE
;
A
#
# COMPACT_ATOMS: atom_id res chain seq x y z
N MET A 1 12.62 -6.53 6.51
CA MET A 1 11.71 -7.50 7.18
C MET A 1 10.38 -7.67 6.44
N PHE A 2 9.74 -6.58 5.96
CA PHE A 2 8.43 -6.62 5.25
C PHE A 2 8.34 -7.62 4.08
N TYR A 3 9.27 -7.62 3.13
CA TYR A 3 9.20 -8.57 2.00
C TYR A 3 9.27 -10.03 2.43
N ARG A 4 10.13 -10.37 3.41
CA ARG A 4 10.23 -11.74 3.94
C ARG A 4 8.94 -12.19 4.62
N TYR A 5 8.28 -11.29 5.35
CA TYR A 5 6.99 -11.58 5.97
C TYR A 5 5.93 -11.94 4.94
N TYR A 6 5.75 -11.11 3.89
CA TYR A 6 4.75 -11.37 2.86
C TYR A 6 5.09 -12.52 1.92
N ALA A 7 6.38 -12.79 1.70
CA ALA A 7 6.80 -14.03 1.03
C ALA A 7 6.32 -15.27 1.79
N GLY A 8 6.39 -15.25 3.13
CA GLY A 8 5.87 -16.31 3.98
C GLY A 8 4.34 -16.37 4.05
N PHE A 9 3.61 -15.34 3.62
CA PHE A 9 2.15 -15.31 3.59
C PHE A 9 1.56 -15.79 2.24
N ALA A 10 2.35 -15.78 1.17
CA ALA A 10 1.88 -16.03 -0.19
C ALA A 10 1.20 -17.41 -0.38
N ASP A 11 1.59 -18.42 0.40
CA ASP A 11 1.06 -19.79 0.40
C ASP A 11 -0.01 -20.04 1.49
N LYS A 12 -0.39 -19.01 2.27
CA LYS A 12 -1.26 -19.12 3.46
C LYS A 12 -2.55 -18.31 3.37
N ASN A 13 -2.88 -17.82 2.18
CA ASN A 13 -4.17 -17.17 1.94
C ASN A 13 -5.27 -18.23 1.74
N HIS A 14 -6.10 -18.44 2.76
CA HIS A 14 -7.13 -19.47 2.77
C HIS A 14 -8.54 -18.87 2.75
N GLY A 15 -9.41 -19.45 1.91
CA GLY A 15 -10.85 -19.25 1.99
C GLY A 15 -11.49 -20.05 3.12
N LYS A 16 -12.81 -20.18 3.10
CA LYS A 16 -13.58 -20.91 4.11
C LYS A 16 -14.56 -21.87 3.45
N THR A 17 -14.77 -23.03 4.04
CA THR A 17 -15.97 -23.85 3.79
C THR A 17 -17.06 -23.40 4.75
N ILE A 18 -18.27 -23.15 4.25
CA ILE A 18 -19.36 -22.55 5.04
C ILE A 18 -20.48 -23.58 5.21
N PRO A 19 -20.85 -23.93 6.47
CA PRO A 19 -21.98 -24.81 6.73
C PRO A 19 -23.29 -24.02 6.57
N ILE A 20 -23.78 -23.93 5.34
CA ILE A 20 -25.08 -23.32 5.03
C ILE A 20 -26.21 -24.34 5.24
N ASN A 21 -27.42 -23.84 5.51
CA ASN A 21 -28.60 -24.69 5.57
C ASN A 21 -28.93 -25.28 4.19
N GLY A 22 -29.40 -26.54 4.16
CA GLY A 22 -29.79 -27.25 2.93
C GLY A 22 -28.64 -28.00 2.26
N ASP A 23 -28.94 -28.65 1.13
CA ASP A 23 -28.02 -29.55 0.43
C ASP A 23 -27.10 -28.79 -0.54
N TYR A 24 -26.32 -27.86 0.01
CA TYR A 24 -25.36 -27.05 -0.76
C TYR A 24 -23.94 -27.17 -0.20
N PHE A 25 -22.97 -27.41 -1.08
CA PHE A 25 -21.56 -27.26 -0.74
C PHE A 25 -21.10 -25.83 -1.06
N THR A 26 -20.83 -25.05 -0.01
CA THR A 26 -20.42 -23.64 -0.14
C THR A 26 -19.01 -23.44 0.37
N TYR A 27 -18.20 -22.74 -0.43
CA TYR A 27 -16.86 -22.31 -0.03
C TYR A 27 -16.52 -20.94 -0.63
N THR A 28 -15.54 -20.26 -0.04
CA THR A 28 -15.05 -18.97 -0.54
C THR A 28 -13.65 -19.10 -1.13
N ARG A 29 -13.34 -18.24 -2.09
CA ARG A 29 -12.00 -18.07 -2.66
C ARG A 29 -11.56 -16.63 -2.46
N HIS A 30 -10.30 -16.45 -2.12
CA HIS A 30 -9.67 -15.14 -2.02
C HIS A 30 -8.79 -14.93 -3.25
N GLU A 31 -9.41 -14.44 -4.33
CA GLU A 31 -8.73 -14.22 -5.61
C GLU A 31 -8.00 -12.87 -5.62
N PRO A 32 -6.91 -12.73 -6.41
CA PRO A 32 -6.32 -11.42 -6.67
C PRO A 32 -7.38 -10.46 -7.22
N VAL A 33 -7.26 -9.19 -6.83
CA VAL A 33 -8.14 -8.14 -7.35
C VAL A 33 -7.81 -7.80 -8.80
N GLY A 34 -6.55 -7.95 -9.21
CA GLY A 34 -6.09 -7.64 -10.57
C GLY A 34 -4.95 -6.62 -10.58
N VAL A 35 -5.10 -5.56 -11.36
CA VAL A 35 -4.14 -4.46 -11.49
C VAL A 35 -4.30 -3.46 -10.33
N CYS A 36 -3.27 -3.37 -9.49
CA CYS A 36 -3.22 -2.47 -8.36
C CYS A 36 -2.40 -1.21 -8.68
N GLY A 37 -3.07 -0.06 -8.74
CA GLY A 37 -2.43 1.26 -8.76
C GLY A 37 -1.92 1.64 -7.37
N GLN A 38 -0.64 1.97 -7.24
CA GLN A 38 -0.01 2.25 -5.94
C GLN A 38 0.72 3.59 -5.96
N ILE A 39 0.35 4.52 -5.09
CA ILE A 39 0.92 5.86 -5.03
C ILE A 39 1.51 6.07 -3.63
N ILE A 40 2.82 6.34 -3.53
CA ILE A 40 3.57 6.41 -2.26
C ILE A 40 4.17 7.82 -2.01
N PRO A 41 4.35 8.22 -0.73
CA PRO A 41 4.95 9.49 -0.35
C PRO A 41 6.49 9.42 -0.34
N TRP A 42 7.12 10.52 0.01
CA TRP A 42 8.58 10.71 -0.03
C TRP A 42 9.30 10.42 1.30
N ASN A 43 8.60 10.38 2.43
CA ASN A 43 9.23 10.35 3.76
C ASN A 43 9.91 9.00 4.09
N PHE A 44 9.36 7.88 3.63
CA PHE A 44 9.98 6.55 3.81
C PHE A 44 9.93 5.74 2.51
N PRO A 45 10.68 6.11 1.46
CA PRO A 45 10.41 5.65 0.09
C PRO A 45 10.52 4.13 -0.09
N ILE A 46 11.54 3.50 0.50
CA ILE A 46 11.73 2.04 0.41
C ILE A 46 10.70 1.30 1.27
N LEU A 47 10.43 1.79 2.48
CA LEU A 47 9.46 1.17 3.39
C LEU A 47 8.05 1.23 2.81
N MET A 48 7.62 2.39 2.31
CA MET A 48 6.31 2.58 1.69
C MET A 48 6.13 1.72 0.45
N GLN A 49 7.18 1.59 -0.35
CA GLN A 49 7.18 0.66 -1.48
C GLN A 49 7.01 -0.79 -0.99
N ALA A 50 7.78 -1.24 -0.01
CA ALA A 50 7.68 -2.61 0.52
C ALA A 50 6.31 -2.90 1.15
N TRP A 51 5.74 -1.92 1.86
CA TRP A 51 4.41 -2.01 2.46
C TRP A 51 3.32 -2.17 1.39
N LYS A 52 3.48 -1.56 0.21
CA LYS A 52 2.49 -1.72 -0.87
C LYS A 52 2.76 -2.94 -1.76
N LEU A 53 4.00 -3.20 -2.15
CA LEU A 53 4.35 -4.33 -3.02
C LEU A 53 4.19 -5.68 -2.32
N GLY A 54 4.65 -5.80 -1.08
CA GLY A 54 4.60 -7.06 -0.31
C GLY A 54 3.22 -7.74 -0.33
N PRO A 55 2.17 -7.11 0.22
CA PRO A 55 0.83 -7.69 0.24
C PRO A 55 0.20 -7.83 -1.15
N ALA A 56 0.47 -6.90 -2.07
CA ALA A 56 -0.11 -6.99 -3.42
C ALA A 56 0.41 -8.23 -4.17
N LEU A 57 1.72 -8.42 -4.15
CA LEU A 57 2.40 -9.53 -4.82
C LEU A 57 2.12 -10.87 -4.13
N SER A 58 2.09 -10.92 -2.79
CA SER A 58 1.76 -12.16 -2.08
C SER A 58 0.35 -12.66 -2.37
N MET A 59 -0.55 -11.75 -2.73
CA MET A 59 -1.93 -12.06 -3.10
C MET A 59 -2.11 -12.29 -4.61
N GLY A 60 -1.03 -12.30 -5.40
CA GLY A 60 -1.07 -12.57 -6.84
C GLY A 60 -1.52 -11.39 -7.72
N ASN A 61 -1.49 -10.16 -7.22
CA ASN A 61 -1.84 -8.97 -8.01
C ASN A 61 -0.65 -8.49 -8.84
N THR A 62 -0.95 -7.74 -9.91
CA THR A 62 0.06 -6.95 -10.64
C THR A 62 -0.01 -5.49 -10.18
N VAL A 63 1.08 -4.76 -10.35
CA VAL A 63 1.22 -3.41 -9.78
C VAL A 63 1.67 -2.39 -10.82
N VAL A 64 1.04 -1.22 -10.79
CA VAL A 64 1.54 0.02 -11.38
C VAL A 64 1.78 1.00 -10.25
N MET A 65 3.05 1.29 -9.97
CA MET A 65 3.47 2.11 -8.84
C MET A 65 4.01 3.47 -9.30
N LYS A 66 3.53 4.54 -8.67
CA LYS A 66 4.08 5.89 -8.78
C LYS A 66 4.77 6.28 -7.47
N PRO A 67 6.11 6.39 -7.44
CA PRO A 67 6.82 6.98 -6.32
C PRO A 67 6.67 8.51 -6.27
N ALA A 68 6.84 9.10 -5.09
CA ALA A 68 6.92 10.55 -4.95
C ALA A 68 8.05 11.14 -5.80
N GLU A 69 7.79 12.28 -6.43
CA GLU A 69 8.70 12.96 -7.37
C GLU A 69 10.01 13.42 -6.70
N GLN A 70 9.99 13.64 -5.38
CA GLN A 70 11.16 14.03 -4.59
C GLN A 70 12.15 12.87 -4.40
N THR A 71 11.65 11.63 -4.33
CA THR A 71 12.45 10.45 -3.95
C THR A 71 12.21 9.24 -4.88
N PRO A 72 12.35 9.36 -6.21
CA PRO A 72 12.01 8.28 -7.14
C PRO A 72 13.10 7.22 -7.28
N LEU A 73 14.37 7.57 -7.00
CA LEU A 73 15.53 6.76 -7.35
C LEU A 73 15.55 5.39 -6.63
N SER A 74 15.20 5.36 -5.35
CA SER A 74 15.16 4.11 -4.58
C SER A 74 14.16 3.12 -5.17
N ALA A 75 13.00 3.61 -5.63
CA ALA A 75 12.00 2.76 -6.24
C ALA A 75 12.49 2.17 -7.57
N LEU A 76 13.18 2.97 -8.39
CA LEU A 76 13.77 2.52 -9.65
C LEU A 76 14.88 1.48 -9.44
N HIS A 77 15.71 1.64 -8.41
CA HIS A 77 16.72 0.63 -8.08
C HIS A 77 16.07 -0.68 -7.61
N VAL A 78 15.00 -0.62 -6.81
CA VAL A 78 14.25 -1.82 -6.47
C VAL A 78 13.63 -2.46 -7.71
N ALA A 79 13.23 -1.70 -8.73
CA ALA A 79 12.77 -2.28 -10.00
C ALA A 79 13.84 -3.14 -10.69
N SER A 80 15.12 -2.73 -10.65
CA SER A 80 16.20 -3.56 -11.20
C SER A 80 16.38 -4.84 -10.39
N LEU A 81 16.26 -4.78 -9.06
CA LEU A 81 16.33 -5.95 -8.20
C LEU A 81 15.13 -6.89 -8.38
N ILE A 82 13.93 -6.37 -8.65
CA ILE A 82 12.74 -7.19 -8.98
C ILE A 82 12.98 -7.98 -10.27
N LYS A 83 13.59 -7.35 -11.28
CA LYS A 83 13.98 -8.03 -12.52
C LYS A 83 15.02 -9.11 -12.25
N GLU A 84 16.05 -8.80 -11.46
CA GLU A 84 17.09 -9.76 -11.06
C GLU A 84 16.52 -10.95 -10.29
N ALA A 85 15.55 -10.71 -9.40
CA ALA A 85 14.85 -11.75 -8.65
C ALA A 85 13.95 -12.66 -9.51
N GLY A 86 13.79 -12.37 -10.81
CA GLY A 86 13.09 -13.24 -11.75
C GLY A 86 11.57 -13.07 -11.79
N PHE A 87 11.04 -11.92 -11.36
CA PHE A 87 9.61 -11.64 -11.53
C PHE A 87 9.24 -11.60 -13.03
N PRO A 88 8.09 -12.17 -13.43
CA PRO A 88 7.63 -12.07 -14.81
C PRO A 88 7.49 -10.61 -15.27
N PRO A 89 7.83 -10.28 -16.54
CA PRO A 89 7.65 -8.94 -17.08
C PRO A 89 6.21 -8.43 -16.92
N GLY A 90 6.07 -7.17 -16.52
CA GLY A 90 4.76 -6.52 -16.36
C GLY A 90 4.08 -6.77 -15.01
N VAL A 91 4.59 -7.67 -14.15
CA VAL A 91 4.03 -7.88 -12.80
C VAL A 91 4.21 -6.64 -11.92
N VAL A 92 5.37 -5.97 -12.02
CA VAL A 92 5.63 -4.70 -11.35
C VAL A 92 6.09 -3.67 -12.38
N ASN A 93 5.38 -2.56 -12.44
CA ASN A 93 5.70 -1.42 -13.29
C ASN A 93 5.87 -0.19 -12.40
N ILE A 94 7.00 0.50 -12.50
CA ILE A 94 7.29 1.70 -11.70
C ILE A 94 7.39 2.91 -12.62
N ILE A 95 6.54 3.90 -12.38
CA ILE A 95 6.38 5.08 -13.24
C ILE A 95 6.56 6.34 -12.37
N PRO A 96 7.79 6.87 -12.26
CA PRO A 96 8.01 8.18 -11.67
C PRO A 96 7.27 9.28 -12.44
N GLY A 97 6.84 10.31 -11.74
CA GLY A 97 6.14 11.44 -12.33
C GLY A 97 5.57 12.35 -11.26
N TYR A 98 4.80 13.36 -11.65
CA TYR A 98 4.14 14.26 -10.70
C TYR A 98 2.79 13.70 -10.23
N GLY A 99 2.36 14.11 -9.04
CA GLY A 99 1.04 13.76 -8.50
C GLY A 99 -0.13 14.12 -9.44
N PRO A 100 -0.26 15.39 -9.87
CA PRO A 100 -1.37 15.84 -10.74
C PRO A 100 -1.42 15.19 -12.13
N THR A 101 -0.33 14.60 -12.61
CA THR A 101 -0.26 13.94 -13.92
C THR A 101 -0.28 12.42 -13.76
N ALA A 102 0.84 11.82 -13.37
CA ALA A 102 0.96 10.37 -13.26
C ALA A 102 0.07 9.78 -12.16
N GLY A 103 -0.01 10.43 -10.99
CA GLY A 103 -0.86 9.98 -9.89
C GLY A 103 -2.36 10.07 -10.20
N ALA A 104 -2.79 11.18 -10.81
CA ALA A 104 -4.16 11.36 -11.26
C ALA A 104 -4.54 10.35 -12.35
N ALA A 105 -3.65 10.12 -13.33
CA ALA A 105 -3.86 9.12 -14.38
C ALA A 105 -4.09 7.72 -13.80
N ILE A 106 -3.27 7.27 -12.84
CA ILE A 106 -3.44 5.97 -12.17
C ILE A 106 -4.79 5.91 -11.43
N SER A 107 -5.12 6.96 -10.67
CA SER A 107 -6.33 6.99 -9.84
C SER A 107 -7.62 6.96 -10.68
N GLY A 108 -7.62 7.64 -11.83
CA GLY A 108 -8.74 7.70 -12.77
C GLY A 108 -8.75 6.63 -13.86
N HIS A 109 -7.74 5.75 -13.94
CA HIS A 109 -7.63 4.79 -15.04
C HIS A 109 -8.75 3.73 -15.00
N MET A 110 -9.36 3.44 -16.15
CA MET A 110 -10.47 2.47 -16.26
C MET A 110 -10.00 1.01 -16.11
N GLY A 111 -8.76 0.71 -16.51
CA GLY A 111 -8.16 -0.63 -16.40
C GLY A 111 -7.37 -0.89 -15.10
N VAL A 112 -7.52 -0.04 -14.08
CA VAL A 112 -6.95 -0.27 -12.74
C VAL A 112 -8.08 -0.76 -11.83
N ASP A 113 -7.91 -1.92 -11.20
CA ASP A 113 -8.96 -2.59 -10.41
C ASP A 113 -9.00 -2.11 -8.95
N LYS A 114 -7.85 -1.64 -8.44
CA LYS A 114 -7.71 -1.11 -7.08
C LYS A 114 -6.66 -0.01 -7.02
N VAL A 115 -6.90 1.03 -6.23
CA VAL A 115 -5.89 2.04 -5.88
C VAL A 115 -5.55 1.98 -4.38
N ALA A 116 -4.26 2.10 -4.07
CA ALA A 116 -3.75 2.23 -2.71
C ALA A 116 -2.86 3.49 -2.63
N PHE A 117 -3.32 4.51 -1.92
CA PHE A 117 -2.65 5.80 -1.79
C PHE A 117 -2.14 6.01 -0.36
N THR A 118 -0.95 6.58 -0.24
CA THR A 118 -0.43 7.09 1.03
C THR A 118 0.05 8.52 0.81
N GLY A 119 -0.39 9.47 1.66
CA GLY A 119 -0.04 10.88 1.51
C GLY A 119 -0.98 11.80 2.29
N SER A 120 -1.13 13.04 1.87
CA SER A 120 -1.98 14.00 2.60
C SER A 120 -3.47 13.69 2.47
N THR A 121 -4.24 14.06 3.49
CA THR A 121 -5.70 13.90 3.51
C THR A 121 -6.39 14.62 2.36
N GLU A 122 -5.86 15.78 1.96
CA GLU A 122 -6.36 16.56 0.83
C GLU A 122 -6.27 15.79 -0.50
N ILE A 123 -5.09 15.23 -0.80
CA ILE A 123 -4.90 14.45 -2.02
C ILE A 123 -5.65 13.12 -1.94
N GLY A 124 -5.78 12.52 -0.75
CA GLY A 124 -6.61 11.34 -0.53
C GLY A 124 -8.05 11.52 -0.98
N LYS A 125 -8.65 12.70 -0.75
CA LYS A 125 -10.00 13.02 -1.25
C LYS A 125 -10.04 13.03 -2.78
N LEU A 126 -9.02 13.62 -3.43
CA LEU A 126 -8.94 13.63 -4.90
C LEU A 126 -8.81 12.23 -5.49
N VAL A 127 -8.02 11.36 -4.87
CA VAL A 127 -7.89 9.95 -5.27
C VAL A 127 -9.24 9.23 -5.18
N MET A 128 -9.96 9.42 -4.08
CA MET A 128 -11.28 8.83 -3.89
C MET A 128 -12.30 9.35 -4.92
N THR A 129 -12.30 10.66 -5.19
CA THR A 129 -13.14 11.28 -6.23
C THR A 129 -12.82 10.71 -7.62
N ALA A 130 -11.54 10.61 -7.98
CA ALA A 130 -11.13 10.06 -9.27
C ALA A 130 -11.53 8.58 -9.44
N ALA A 131 -11.44 7.79 -8.37
CA ALA A 131 -11.91 6.40 -8.36
C ALA A 131 -13.44 6.34 -8.58
N ALA A 132 -14.21 7.18 -7.88
CA ALA A 132 -15.66 7.25 -8.02
C ALA A 132 -16.12 7.72 -9.41
N GLN A 133 -15.41 8.67 -10.01
CA GLN A 133 -15.71 9.23 -11.33
C GLN A 133 -15.32 8.32 -12.50
N SER A 134 -14.49 7.31 -12.26
CA SER A 134 -14.00 6.40 -13.31
C SER A 134 -14.76 5.07 -13.29
N ASN A 135 -14.22 4.04 -12.66
CA ASN A 135 -14.75 2.68 -12.65
C ASN A 135 -15.18 2.21 -11.25
N VAL A 136 -15.27 3.11 -10.28
CA VAL A 136 -15.64 2.80 -8.88
C VAL A 136 -14.72 1.72 -8.27
N LYS A 137 -13.43 1.75 -8.67
CA LYS A 137 -12.39 0.84 -8.16
C LYS A 137 -12.25 0.91 -6.63
N LYS A 138 -11.78 -0.18 -6.03
CA LYS A 138 -11.53 -0.25 -4.59
C LYS A 138 -10.42 0.74 -4.20
N VAL A 139 -10.59 1.47 -3.09
CA VAL A 139 -9.64 2.48 -2.60
C VAL A 139 -9.15 2.10 -1.19
N THR A 140 -7.85 2.23 -0.94
CA THR A 140 -7.28 2.26 0.43
C THR A 140 -6.46 3.53 0.58
N LEU A 141 -6.68 4.27 1.67
CA LEU A 141 -6.04 5.55 1.94
C LEU A 141 -5.32 5.50 3.29
N GLU A 142 -4.02 5.73 3.28
CA GLU A 142 -3.21 5.96 4.48
C GLU A 142 -2.84 7.45 4.52
N LEU A 143 -3.44 8.19 5.44
CA LEU A 143 -3.45 9.66 5.40
C LEU A 143 -2.68 10.27 6.58
N GLY A 144 -2.56 11.59 6.57
CA GLY A 144 -1.96 12.33 7.69
C GLY A 144 -2.73 12.12 8.99
N GLY A 145 -2.03 12.28 10.11
CA GLY A 145 -2.59 12.13 11.45
C GLY A 145 -2.11 13.24 12.39
N LYS A 146 -2.83 13.39 13.50
CA LYS A 146 -2.41 14.21 14.63
C LYS A 146 -2.48 13.35 15.89
N SER A 147 -1.57 12.37 15.95
CA SER A 147 -1.59 11.32 16.97
C SER A 147 -1.21 11.89 18.35
N PRO A 148 -2.09 11.83 19.37
CA PRO A 148 -1.78 12.33 20.71
C PRO A 148 -0.93 11.31 21.48
N ASN A 149 0.00 11.81 22.29
CA ASN A 149 0.67 11.05 23.35
C ASN A 149 0.08 11.47 24.70
N ILE A 150 -0.40 10.50 25.49
CA ILE A 150 -0.99 10.73 26.83
C ILE A 150 -0.10 10.04 27.86
N ILE A 151 0.37 10.80 28.86
CA ILE A 151 1.32 10.33 29.87
C ILE A 151 0.65 10.49 31.24
N PHE A 152 0.53 9.38 31.97
CA PHE A 152 -0.06 9.35 33.30
C PHE A 152 1.03 9.58 34.36
N GLY A 153 0.61 9.99 35.56
CA GLY A 153 1.53 10.34 36.65
C GLY A 153 2.36 9.18 37.20
N ASP A 154 1.97 7.95 36.89
CA ASP A 154 2.65 6.70 37.24
C ASP A 154 3.58 6.17 36.13
N ALA A 155 3.73 6.89 35.02
CA ALA A 155 4.60 6.50 33.91
C ALA A 155 6.09 6.62 34.29
N ASP A 156 6.88 5.62 33.90
CA ASP A 156 8.33 5.62 34.09
C ASP A 156 8.99 6.78 33.34
N CYS A 157 9.66 7.67 34.09
CA CYS A 157 10.21 8.92 33.59
C CYS A 157 11.30 8.78 32.52
N GLU A 158 12.16 7.76 32.62
CA GLU A 158 13.23 7.56 31.64
C GLU A 158 12.65 7.02 30.34
N PHE A 159 11.70 6.09 30.44
CA PHE A 159 11.07 5.47 29.29
C PHE A 159 10.18 6.45 28.51
N TRP A 160 9.27 7.17 29.18
CA TRP A 160 8.32 8.01 28.46
C TRP A 160 8.99 9.19 27.76
N ASN A 161 10.03 9.78 28.38
CA ASN A 161 10.73 10.93 27.79
C ASN A 161 11.36 10.56 26.43
N LEU A 162 12.04 9.41 26.38
CA LEU A 162 12.65 8.91 25.16
C LEU A 162 11.60 8.52 24.10
N ALA A 163 10.54 7.84 24.53
CA ALA A 163 9.46 7.40 23.64
C ALA A 163 8.73 8.59 23.00
N VAL A 164 8.40 9.61 23.78
CA VAL A 164 7.74 10.83 23.28
C VAL A 164 8.65 11.56 22.31
N TYR A 165 9.93 11.74 22.67
CA TYR A 165 10.90 12.40 21.81
C TYR A 165 10.97 11.77 20.40
N PHE A 166 11.15 10.44 20.32
CA PHE A 166 11.21 9.75 19.02
C PHE A 166 9.87 9.69 18.29
N SER A 167 8.75 9.58 19.02
CA SER A 167 7.43 9.57 18.38
C SER A 167 7.14 10.88 17.64
N CYS A 168 7.58 12.02 18.18
CA CYS A 168 7.40 13.33 17.55
C CYS A 168 8.26 13.51 16.29
N LEU A 169 9.48 12.93 16.25
CA LEU A 169 10.38 13.01 15.10
C LEU A 169 9.84 12.29 13.85
N SER A 170 8.95 11.32 14.03
CA SER A 170 8.32 10.60 12.91
C SER A 170 7.14 11.34 12.26
N CYS A 171 6.76 12.50 12.81
CA CYS A 171 5.56 13.25 12.43
C CYS A 171 5.80 14.48 11.53
N GLU A 172 7.04 14.74 11.13
CA GLU A 172 7.41 15.84 10.20
C GLU A 172 7.44 15.40 8.72
#